data_AF-A0A7C5UXU9-F1
#
_entry.id   AF-A0A7C5UXU9-F1
#
_cell.length_a   1.000
_cell.length_b   1.000
_cell.length_c   1.000
_cell.angle_alpha   90.00
_cell.angle_beta   90.00
_cell.angle_gamma   90.00
#
_symmetry.space_group_name_H-M   'P 1'
#
loop_
_entity.id
_entity.type
_entity.pdbx_description
1 polymer ?
#
loop_
_entity_poly.entity_id
_entity_poly.type
_entity_poly.pdbx_seq_one_letter_code
_entity_poly.pdbx_strand_id
1 'polypeptide(L)'
;MDSIIKYIFIFVLSLIPTIEVRGSIPMTFILFRNSYEASIALVIAIVSNLIIAPILFLVLDWFNDMIMSSKRFPSLLRNIYLSVLRYARSKGSRINRYSLVGLMLFVAIPLPGTGAWTGSIVAYVFGI
;
A
#
# COMPACT_ATOMS: atom_id res chain seq x y z
N MET A 1 28.29 -4.80 8.42
CA MET A 1 27.28 -4.71 7.34
C MET A 1 27.59 -3.46 6.56
N ASP A 2 27.92 -3.60 5.28
CA ASP A 2 28.27 -2.47 4.42
C ASP A 2 27.11 -1.47 4.35
N SER A 3 27.41 -0.17 4.25
CA SER A 3 26.39 0.88 4.24
C SER A 3 25.36 0.68 3.13
N ILE A 4 25.80 0.16 1.97
CA ILE A 4 24.92 -0.19 0.84
C ILE A 4 23.90 -1.25 1.25
N ILE A 5 24.33 -2.31 1.94
CA ILE A 5 23.45 -3.39 2.38
C ILE A 5 22.41 -2.85 3.36
N LYS A 6 22.78 -1.91 4.25
CA LYS A 6 21.83 -1.26 5.16
C LYS A 6 20.77 -0.46 4.42
N TYR A 7 21.14 0.28 3.37
CA TYR A 7 20.18 1.04 2.57
C TYR A 7 19.19 0.13 1.84
N ILE A 8 19.70 -0.95 1.22
CA ILE A 8 18.85 -1.97 0.57
C ILE A 8 17.92 -2.63 1.59
N PHE A 9 18.42 -2.92 2.78
CA PHE A 9 17.62 -3.48 3.85
C PHE A 9 16.46 -2.55 4.25
N ILE A 10 16.72 -1.26 4.44
CA ILE A 10 15.67 -0.27 4.75
C ILE A 10 14.65 -0.17 3.60
N PHE A 11 15.11 -0.16 2.36
CA PHE A 11 14.25 -0.13 1.18
C PHE A 11 13.30 -1.34 1.15
N VAL A 12 13.83 -2.57 1.29
CA VAL A 12 13.04 -3.80 1.28
C VAL A 12 12.11 -3.85 2.48
N LEU A 13 12.60 -3.50 3.67
CA LEU A 13 11.83 -3.50 4.90
C LEU A 13 10.62 -2.57 4.81
N SER A 14 10.79 -1.42 4.15
CA SER A 14 9.71 -0.47 3.90
C SER A 14 8.69 -0.94 2.87
N LEU A 15 8.99 -1.94 2.04
CA LEU A 15 8.05 -2.53 1.10
C LEU A 15 7.23 -3.66 1.71
N ILE A 16 7.70 -4.28 2.80
CA ILE A 16 7.03 -5.45 3.39
C ILE A 16 5.66 -5.04 3.98
N PRO A 17 4.56 -5.73 3.61
CA PRO A 17 3.25 -5.50 4.21
C PRO A 17 3.34 -5.61 5.74
N THR A 18 2.58 -4.80 6.48
CA THR A 18 2.59 -4.65 7.95
C THR A 18 3.78 -3.91 8.57
N ILE A 19 4.97 -3.96 7.96
CA ILE A 19 6.15 -3.26 8.48
C ILE A 19 6.18 -1.82 7.94
N GLU A 20 6.22 -1.68 6.62
CA GLU A 20 6.18 -0.38 5.92
C GLU A 20 7.18 0.66 6.50
N VAL A 21 6.84 1.94 6.38
CA VAL A 21 7.54 3.08 7.00
C VAL A 21 7.59 2.95 8.51
N ARG A 22 6.57 2.32 9.10
CA ARG A 22 6.41 2.23 10.57
C ARG A 22 7.54 1.42 11.21
N GLY A 23 8.00 0.36 10.56
CA GLY A 23 9.16 -0.39 11.01
C GLY A 23 10.48 0.10 10.42
N SER A 24 10.48 0.59 9.18
CA SER A 24 11.73 1.04 8.54
C SER A 24 12.29 2.34 9.13
N ILE A 25 11.45 3.30 9.55
CA ILE A 25 11.92 4.53 10.22
C ILE A 25 12.66 4.22 11.54
N PRO A 26 12.08 3.49 12.51
CA PRO A 26 12.83 3.11 13.72
C PRO A 26 14.11 2.36 13.39
N MET A 27 14.05 1.45 12.42
CA MET A 27 15.21 0.67 12.01
C MET A 27 16.33 1.53 11.41
N THR A 28 16.00 2.62 10.71
CA THR A 28 16.99 3.59 10.24
C THR A 28 17.83 4.12 11.40
N PHE A 29 17.20 4.55 12.50
CA PHE A 29 17.93 5.09 13.65
C PHE A 29 18.72 4.02 14.43
N ILE A 30 18.34 2.74 14.32
CA ILE A 30 19.08 1.63 14.92
C ILE A 30 20.33 1.28 14.08
N LEU A 31 20.21 1.29 12.75
CA LEU A 31 21.27 0.85 11.83
C LEU A 31 22.30 1.93 11.48
N PHE A 32 21.88 3.20 11.47
CA PHE A 32 22.69 4.34 11.06
C PHE A 32 22.95 5.25 12.26
N ARG A 33 24.23 5.34 12.67
CA ARG A 33 24.67 6.21 13.78
C ARG A 33 25.04 7.61 13.32
N ASN A 34 25.40 7.77 12.04
CA ASN A 34 25.67 9.05 11.43
C ASN A 34 24.37 9.69 10.95
N SER A 35 24.09 10.92 11.38
CA SER A 35 22.88 11.67 11.04
C SER A 35 22.71 11.90 9.54
N TYR A 36 23.81 12.05 8.78
CA TYR A 36 23.76 12.19 7.33
C TYR A 36 23.27 10.91 6.65
N GLU A 37 23.84 9.76 7.02
CA GLU A 37 23.42 8.47 6.48
C GLU A 37 21.99 8.10 6.89
N ALA A 38 21.61 8.40 8.14
CA ALA A 38 20.26 8.19 8.63
C ALA A 38 19.24 9.03 7.83
N SER A 39 19.59 10.27 7.46
CA SER A 39 18.73 11.13 6.64
C SER A 39 18.51 10.54 5.24
N ILE A 40 19.56 10.01 4.61
CA ILE A 40 19.45 9.32 3.32
C ILE A 40 18.56 8.08 3.45
N ALA A 41 18.75 7.28 4.50
CA ALA A 41 17.94 6.09 4.75
C ALA A 41 16.45 6.43 5.02
N LEU A 42 16.15 7.55 5.68
CA LEU A 42 14.78 8.02 5.85
C LEU A 42 14.12 8.39 4.52
N VAL A 43 14.85 9.10 3.64
CA VAL A 43 14.34 9.41 2.29
C VAL A 43 14.09 8.12 1.52
N ILE A 44 14.99 7.15 1.60
CA ILE A 44 14.82 5.84 0.97
C ILE A 44 13.56 5.16 1.48
N ALA A 45 13.34 5.08 2.80
CA ALA A 45 12.15 4.49 3.41
C ALA A 45 10.86 5.15 2.92
N ILE A 46 10.81 6.49 2.92
CA ILE A 46 9.64 7.24 2.46
C ILE A 46 9.36 6.95 0.99
N VAL A 47 10.38 7.05 0.13
CA VAL A 47 10.24 6.82 -1.31
C VAL A 47 9.83 5.38 -1.61
N SER A 48 10.42 4.37 -0.95
CA SER A 48 10.00 2.98 -1.12
C SER A 48 8.54 2.77 -0.74
N ASN A 49 8.06 3.42 0.31
CA ASN A 49 6.66 3.29 0.71
C ASN A 49 5.70 3.97 -0.27
N LEU A 50 6.10 5.09 -0.88
CA LEU A 50 5.31 5.74 -1.92
C LEU A 50 5.16 4.82 -3.14
N ILE A 51 6.15 3.98 -3.43
CA ILE A 51 6.12 3.00 -4.53
C ILE A 51 5.08 1.89 -4.30
N ILE A 52 4.68 1.60 -3.05
CA ILE A 52 3.69 0.56 -2.73
C ILE A 52 2.38 0.83 -3.47
N ALA A 53 1.88 2.06 -3.44
CA ALA A 53 0.58 2.39 -4.05
C ALA A 53 0.56 2.12 -5.56
N PRO A 54 1.47 2.67 -6.39
CA PRO A 54 1.53 2.36 -7.82
C PRO A 54 1.68 0.87 -8.13
N ILE A 55 2.59 0.17 -7.43
CA ILE A 55 2.79 -1.27 -7.66
C ILE A 55 1.51 -2.03 -7.33
N LEU A 56 0.87 -1.71 -6.21
CA LEU A 56 -0.32 -2.44 -5.77
C LEU A 56 -1.50 -2.20 -6.72
N PHE A 57 -1.68 -0.99 -7.23
CA PHE A 57 -2.68 -0.71 -8.26
C PHE A 57 -2.45 -1.54 -9.53
N LEU A 58 -1.20 -1.61 -10.02
CA LEU A 58 -0.86 -2.43 -11.19
C LEU A 58 -1.14 -3.92 -10.95
N VAL A 59 -0.80 -4.43 -9.76
CA VAL A 59 -1.07 -5.83 -9.39
C VAL A 59 -2.58 -6.09 -9.31
N LEU A 60 -3.34 -5.17 -8.71
CA LEU A 60 -4.79 -5.31 -8.56
C LEU A 60 -5.51 -5.23 -9.91
N ASP A 61 -5.09 -4.34 -10.81
CA ASP A 61 -5.60 -4.26 -12.18
C ASP A 61 -5.29 -5.53 -12.97
N TRP A 62 -4.06 -6.04 -12.90
CA TRP A 62 -3.71 -7.32 -13.51
C TRP A 62 -4.56 -8.46 -12.97
N PHE A 63 -4.83 -8.47 -11.66
CA PHE A 63 -5.69 -9.47 -11.03
C PHE A 63 -7.15 -9.37 -11.50
N ASN A 64 -7.67 -8.14 -11.62
CA ASN A 64 -8.99 -7.86 -12.16
C ASN A 64 -9.12 -8.35 -13.61
N ASP A 65 -8.14 -8.04 -14.46
CA ASP A 65 -8.11 -8.48 -15.85
C ASP A 65 -8.03 -10.00 -15.97
N MET A 66 -7.25 -10.66 -15.11
CA MET A 66 -7.20 -12.11 -15.03
C MET A 66 -8.56 -12.72 -14.66
N ILE A 67 -9.27 -12.16 -13.67
CA ILE A 67 -10.61 -12.59 -13.27
C ILE A 67 -11.62 -12.39 -14.42
N MET A 68 -11.52 -11.29 -15.16
CA MET A 68 -12.43 -10.98 -16.26
C MET A 68 -12.18 -11.86 -17.49
N SER A 69 -10.92 -12.13 -17.84
CA SER A 69 -10.51 -12.87 -19.03
C SER A 69 -10.54 -14.40 -18.84
N SER A 70 -10.36 -14.89 -17.61
CA SER A 70 -10.30 -16.33 -17.35
C SER A 70 -11.65 -17.03 -17.53
N LYS A 71 -11.75 -17.86 -18.57
CA LYS A 71 -12.91 -18.76 -18.80
C LYS A 71 -13.05 -19.85 -17.73
N ARG A 72 -11.98 -20.12 -16.96
CA ARG A 72 -11.96 -21.13 -15.89
C ARG A 72 -12.38 -20.57 -14.53
N PHE A 73 -12.44 -19.25 -14.37
CA PHE A 73 -12.82 -18.66 -13.11
C PHE A 73 -14.33 -18.86 -12.87
N PRO A 74 -14.75 -19.38 -11.69
CA PRO A 74 -16.16 -19.66 -11.44
C PRO A 74 -17.03 -18.41 -11.64
N SER A 75 -18.06 -18.54 -12.48
CA SER A 75 -18.96 -17.42 -12.84
C SER A 75 -19.62 -16.81 -11.62
N LEU A 76 -19.95 -17.62 -10.61
CA LEU A 76 -20.53 -17.19 -9.34
C LEU A 76 -19.56 -16.29 -8.54
N LEU A 77 -18.28 -16.69 -8.43
CA LEU A 77 -17.25 -15.88 -7.76
C LEU A 77 -16.98 -14.57 -8.49
N ARG A 78 -16.92 -14.61 -9.83
CA ARG A 78 -16.78 -13.40 -10.66
C ARG A 78 -17.94 -12.43 -10.42
N ASN A 79 -19.17 -12.94 -10.40
CA ASN A 79 -20.36 -12.11 -10.17
C ASN A 79 -20.37 -11.50 -8.77
N ILE A 80 -19.97 -12.26 -7.74
CA ILE A 80 -19.82 -11.74 -6.37
C ILE A 80 -18.78 -10.64 -6.33
N TYR A 81 -17.58 -10.88 -6.88
CA TYR A 81 -16.50 -9.90 -6.94
C TYR A 81 -16.95 -8.60 -7.62
N LEU A 82 -17.57 -8.69 -8.80
CA LEU A 82 -18.08 -7.53 -9.54
C LEU A 82 -19.21 -6.82 -8.80
N SER A 83 -20.06 -7.55 -8.06
CA SER A 83 -21.12 -6.96 -7.25
C SER A 83 -20.54 -6.14 -6.09
N VAL A 84 -19.57 -6.70 -5.37
CA VAL A 84 -18.87 -6.02 -4.26
C VAL A 84 -18.14 -4.78 -4.78
N LEU A 85 -17.41 -4.90 -5.89
CA LEU A 85 -16.64 -3.78 -6.45
C LEU A 85 -17.56 -2.64 -6.92
N ARG A 86 -18.66 -2.96 -7.61
CA ARG A 86 -19.65 -1.94 -8.03
C ARG A 86 -20.32 -1.28 -6.83
N TYR A 87 -20.68 -2.05 -5.81
CA TYR A 87 -21.25 -1.51 -4.59
C TYR A 87 -20.27 -0.55 -3.89
N ALA A 88 -19.02 -0.96 -3.69
CA ALA A 88 -17.99 -0.14 -3.05
C ALA A 88 -17.74 1.17 -3.83
N ARG A 89 -17.58 1.10 -5.15
CA ARG A 89 -17.42 2.28 -6.02
C ARG A 89 -18.62 3.22 -5.98
N SER A 90 -19.84 2.69 -5.90
CA SER A 90 -21.06 3.51 -5.76
C SER A 90 -21.13 4.28 -4.44
N LYS A 91 -20.53 3.74 -3.37
CA LYS A 91 -20.40 4.41 -2.07
C LYS A 91 -19.28 5.42 -2.09
N GLY A 92 -18.14 5.10 -2.69
CA GLY A 92 -17.01 6.03 -2.87
C GLY A 92 -17.42 7.30 -3.62
N SER A 93 -18.09 7.16 -4.76
CA SER A 93 -18.52 8.30 -5.59
C SER A 93 -19.57 9.19 -4.91
N ARG A 94 -20.49 8.61 -4.12
CA ARG A 94 -21.48 9.37 -3.36
C ARG A 94 -20.86 10.18 -2.20
N ILE A 95 -19.66 9.81 -1.75
CA ILE A 95 -18.98 10.38 -0.58
C ILE A 95 -17.78 11.27 -0.99
N ASN A 96 -17.66 11.63 -2.29
CA ASN A 96 -16.46 12.10 -3.00
C ASN A 96 -15.45 13.00 -2.25
N ARG A 97 -15.87 13.91 -1.36
CA ARG A 97 -14.93 14.74 -0.56
C ARG A 97 -14.49 14.08 0.75
N TYR A 98 -15.37 13.32 1.40
CA TYR A 98 -15.08 12.68 2.69
C TYR A 98 -14.41 11.32 2.53
N SER A 99 -14.46 10.70 1.35
CA SER A 99 -13.81 9.42 1.08
C SER A 99 -12.29 9.55 1.14
N LEU A 100 -11.72 10.60 0.53
CA LEU A 100 -10.29 10.94 0.62
C LEU A 100 -9.87 11.28 2.05
N VAL A 101 -10.67 12.09 2.76
CA VAL A 101 -10.35 12.47 4.16
C VAL A 101 -10.41 11.26 5.09
N GLY A 102 -11.44 10.42 4.94
CA GLY A 102 -11.58 9.18 5.70
C GLY A 102 -10.43 8.21 5.41
N LEU A 103 -10.01 8.10 4.15
CA LEU A 103 -8.85 7.27 3.77
C LEU A 103 -7.55 7.81 4.35
N MET A 104 -7.32 9.12 4.29
CA MET A 104 -6.15 9.75 4.91
C MET A 104 -6.10 9.49 6.41
N LEU A 105 -7.24 9.66 7.11
CA LEU A 105 -7.34 9.35 8.53
C LEU A 105 -7.11 7.86 8.81
N PHE A 106 -7.69 6.97 8.01
CA PHE A 106 -7.50 5.52 8.14
C PHE A 106 -6.03 5.11 8.07
N VAL A 107 -5.25 5.69 7.15
CA VAL A 107 -3.82 5.40 6.99
C VAL A 107 -2.97 6.06 8.08
N ALA A 108 -3.34 7.29 8.47
CA ALA A 108 -2.60 8.08 9.45
C ALA A 108 -2.68 7.53 10.87
N ILE A 109 -3.80 6.91 11.25
CA ILE A 109 -3.94 6.32 12.60
C ILE A 109 -3.04 5.07 12.68
N PRO A 110 -2.20 4.94 13.72
CA PRO A 110 -1.25 3.84 13.83
C PRO A 110 -1.88 2.52 14.32
N LEU A 111 -2.97 2.07 13.72
CA LEU A 111 -3.60 0.80 14.06
C LEU A 111 -2.86 -0.40 13.42
N PRO A 112 -2.93 -1.60 14.02
CA PRO A 112 -2.46 -2.80 13.36
C PRO A 112 -3.28 -3.05 12.08
N GLY A 113 -2.59 -3.28 10.96
CA GLY A 113 -3.24 -3.52 9.67
C GLY A 113 -3.68 -2.26 8.91
N THR A 114 -3.48 -1.05 9.44
CA THR A 114 -3.65 0.21 8.67
C THR A 114 -2.30 0.67 8.13
N GLY A 115 -2.23 1.08 6.86
CA GLY A 115 -0.97 1.49 6.25
C GLY A 115 -1.10 1.78 4.77
N ALA A 116 0.04 1.95 4.10
CA ALA A 116 0.10 2.18 2.65
C ALA A 116 -0.48 1.01 1.87
N TRP A 117 -0.22 -0.25 2.29
CA TRP A 117 -0.76 -1.43 1.64
C TRP A 117 -2.29 -1.48 1.73
N THR A 118 -2.84 -1.44 2.94
CA THR A 118 -4.30 -1.54 3.12
C THR A 118 -5.03 -0.29 2.65
N GLY A 119 -4.45 0.90 2.83
CA GLY A 119 -4.97 2.14 2.27
C GLY A 119 -5.06 2.09 0.75
N SER A 120 -4.05 1.56 0.07
CA SER A 120 -4.06 1.43 -1.40
C SER A 120 -5.11 0.42 -1.88
N ILE A 121 -5.31 -0.70 -1.18
CA ILE A 121 -6.40 -1.65 -1.47
C ILE A 121 -7.77 -0.98 -1.30
N VAL A 122 -7.97 -0.27 -0.19
CA VAL A 122 -9.21 0.46 0.07
C VAL A 122 -9.46 1.51 -1.01
N ALA A 123 -8.45 2.30 -1.38
CA ALA A 123 -8.55 3.28 -2.46
C ALA A 123 -9.01 2.63 -3.77
N TYR A 124 -8.34 1.54 -4.17
CA TYR A 124 -8.65 0.79 -5.39
C TYR A 124 -10.09 0.25 -5.41
N VAL A 125 -10.52 -0.37 -4.30
CA VAL A 125 -11.86 -0.96 -4.19
C VAL A 125 -12.96 0.10 -4.22
N PHE A 126 -12.74 1.24 -3.57
CA PHE A 126 -13.70 2.35 -3.55
C PHE A 126 -13.61 3.25 -4.79
N GLY A 127 -12.60 3.07 -5.65
CA GLY A 127 -12.38 3.89 -6.83
C GLY A 127 -12.05 5.35 -6.48
N ILE A 128 -11.24 5.54 -5.44
CA ILE A 128 -10.75 6.84 -4.95
C ILE A 128 -9.44 7.18 -5.63
#